data_AF-A0A953WPP6-F1
#
_entry.id   AF-A0A953WPP6-F1
#
_cell.length_a   1.000
_cell.length_b   1.000
_cell.length_c   1.000
_cell.angle_alpha   90.00
_cell.angle_beta   90.00
_cell.angle_gamma   90.00
#
_symmetry.space_group_name_H-M   'P 1'
#
loop_
_entity.id
_entity.type
_entity.pdbx_description
1 polymer ?
#
loop_
_entity_poly.entity_id
_entity_poly.type
_entity_poly.pdbx_seq_one_letter_code
_entity_poly.pdbx_strand_id
1 'polypeptide(L)'
;MSGKRRPSVSPDAPVSRFYEVSHAERLRDLCGPHHRHLTLLEARLKDYSLHAESQGGGILLAGTAEGVSIAEAALAELERRMRSGAEITDMDLNGAIEAALTPQQSFGGLKGLKKPITPQTKGQARYIDLLADSGN
;
A
#
# COMPACT_ATOMS: atom_id res chain seq x y z
N MET A 1 13.53 17.20 35.43
CA MET A 1 12.75 16.95 34.20
C MET A 1 13.57 16.05 33.30
N SER A 2 13.35 14.73 33.33
CA SER A 2 14.14 13.78 32.53
C SER A 2 13.37 13.45 31.25
N GLY A 3 13.68 14.17 30.17
CA GLY A 3 13.15 13.87 28.84
C GLY A 3 13.70 12.52 28.38
N LYS A 4 12.85 11.49 28.39
CA LYS A 4 13.17 10.20 27.77
C LYS A 4 13.36 10.45 26.27
N ARG A 5 14.62 10.50 25.81
CA ARG A 5 14.96 10.44 24.39
C ARG A 5 14.35 9.16 23.82
N ARG A 6 13.37 9.29 22.91
CA ARG A 6 12.88 8.14 22.13
C ARG A 6 14.08 7.58 21.37
N PRO A 7 14.35 6.26 21.41
CA PRO A 7 15.39 5.69 20.59
C PRO A 7 15.06 5.97 19.12
N SER A 8 16.00 6.57 18.41
CA SER A 8 15.95 6.70 16.96
C SER A 8 15.93 5.29 16.39
N VAL A 9 14.76 4.84 15.95
CA VAL A 9 14.62 3.56 15.24
C VAL A 9 15.47 3.68 13.98
N SER A 10 16.51 2.85 13.88
CA SER A 10 17.30 2.75 12.66
C SER A 10 16.35 2.43 11.50
N PRO A 11 16.52 3.04 10.31
CA PRO A 11 15.63 2.80 9.17
C PRO A 11 15.56 1.32 8.75
N ASP A 12 16.56 0.55 9.15
CA ASP A 12 16.72 -0.89 8.86
C ASP A 12 16.23 -1.81 9.99
N ALA A 13 15.73 -1.26 11.10
CA ALA A 13 15.18 -2.08 12.17
C ALA A 13 13.83 -2.69 11.73
N PRO A 14 13.59 -3.98 12.00
CA PRO A 14 12.32 -4.60 11.66
C PRO A 14 11.17 -3.95 12.44
N VAL A 15 10.13 -3.55 11.71
CA VAL A 15 8.90 -2.97 12.24
C VAL A 15 7.79 -3.99 12.10
N SER A 16 6.93 -4.10 13.11
CA SER A 16 5.70 -4.87 13.06
C SER A 16 4.49 -3.93 13.08
N ARG A 17 3.53 -4.12 12.16
CA ARG A 17 2.24 -3.44 12.15
C ARG A 17 1.11 -4.45 12.06
N PHE A 18 0.00 -4.14 12.71
CA PHE A 18 -1.21 -4.95 12.63
C PHE A 18 -2.21 -4.25 11.70
N TYR A 19 -2.57 -4.92 10.61
CA TYR A 19 -3.58 -4.46 9.68
C TYR A 19 -4.94 -5.02 10.11
N GLU A 20 -5.76 -4.18 10.72
CA GLU A 20 -7.08 -4.55 11.23
C GLU A 20 -8.08 -4.71 10.08
N VAL A 21 -8.85 -5.81 10.09
CA VAL A 21 -9.90 -6.07 9.10
C VAL A 21 -11.25 -6.19 9.81
N SER A 22 -12.18 -5.29 9.53
CA SER A 22 -13.41 -5.19 10.32
C SER A 22 -14.38 -6.38 10.17
N HIS A 23 -14.25 -7.19 9.11
CA HIS A 23 -15.16 -8.31 8.83
C HIS A 23 -14.38 -9.60 8.55
N ALA A 24 -14.77 -10.70 9.19
CA ALA A 24 -14.11 -12.00 9.05
C ALA A 24 -14.16 -12.56 7.61
N GLU A 25 -15.23 -12.27 6.86
CA GLU A 25 -15.35 -12.64 5.44
C GLU A 25 -14.29 -11.92 4.60
N ARG A 26 -14.13 -10.61 4.78
CA ARG A 26 -13.09 -9.83 4.09
C ARG A 26 -11.69 -10.28 4.46
N LEU A 27 -11.45 -10.65 5.72
CA LEU A 27 -10.16 -11.18 6.13
C LEU A 27 -9.84 -12.47 5.36
N ARG A 28 -10.83 -13.36 5.24
CA ARG A 28 -10.68 -14.61 4.47
C ARG A 28 -10.36 -14.32 3.00
N ASP A 29 -11.07 -13.39 2.38
CA ASP A 29 -10.86 -13.01 0.99
C ASP A 29 -9.48 -12.34 0.79
N LEU A 30 -9.05 -11.50 1.74
CA LEU A 30 -7.74 -10.84 1.73
C LEU A 30 -6.61 -11.84 1.84
N CYS A 31 -6.72 -12.82 2.73
CA CYS A 31 -5.73 -13.90 2.83
C CYS A 31 -5.73 -14.79 1.57
N GLY A 32 -6.86 -14.88 0.87
CA GLY A 32 -7.05 -15.73 -0.30
C GLY A 32 -7.13 -17.22 0.04
N PRO A 33 -7.42 -18.07 -0.95
CA PRO A 33 -7.52 -19.52 -0.77
C PRO A 33 -6.21 -20.08 -0.18
N HIS A 34 -6.30 -20.81 0.94
CA HIS A 34 -5.12 -21.36 1.63
C HIS A 34 -4.01 -20.33 1.95
N HIS A 35 -4.38 -19.07 2.19
CA HIS A 35 -3.43 -17.97 2.47
C HIS A 35 -2.51 -17.62 1.30
N ARG A 36 -2.92 -17.98 0.07
CA ARG A 36 -2.15 -17.76 -1.16
C ARG A 36 -1.75 -16.30 -1.34
N HIS A 37 -2.62 -15.35 -1.02
CA HIS A 37 -2.31 -13.92 -1.16
C HIS A 37 -1.22 -13.49 -0.18
N LEU A 38 -1.22 -14.00 1.06
CA LEU A 38 -0.15 -13.69 2.02
C LEU A 38 1.19 -14.27 1.55
N THR A 39 1.21 -15.52 1.10
CA THR A 39 2.43 -16.14 0.54
C THR A 39 2.96 -15.38 -0.68
N LEU A 40 2.07 -14.91 -1.57
CA LEU A 40 2.46 -14.09 -2.71
C LEU A 40 3.01 -12.73 -2.28
N LEU A 41 2.38 -12.08 -1.30
CA LEU A 41 2.82 -10.81 -0.76
C LEU A 41 4.24 -10.91 -0.17
N GLU A 42 4.51 -11.94 0.62
CA GLU A 42 5.84 -12.26 1.14
C GLU A 42 6.85 -12.54 0.02
N ALA A 43 6.47 -13.35 -0.98
CA ALA A 43 7.36 -13.69 -2.09
C ALA A 43 7.77 -12.46 -2.91
N ARG A 44 6.85 -11.51 -3.09
CA ARG A 44 7.08 -10.28 -3.88
C ARG A 44 7.86 -9.22 -3.10
N LEU A 45 7.72 -9.19 -1.78
CA LEU A 45 8.40 -8.23 -0.90
C LEU A 45 9.52 -8.89 -0.09
N LYS A 46 10.08 -9.98 -0.61
CA LYS A 46 11.17 -10.74 0.01
C LYS A 46 12.42 -9.88 0.26
N ASP A 47 12.71 -8.94 -0.63
CA ASP A 47 13.83 -8.01 -0.50
C ASP A 47 13.68 -7.08 0.73
N TYR A 48 12.45 -6.89 1.21
CA TYR A 48 12.13 -6.11 2.41
C TYR A 48 11.98 -6.98 3.67
N SER A 49 12.37 -8.26 3.60
CA SER A 49 12.19 -9.24 4.69
C SER A 49 10.75 -9.26 5.24
N LEU A 50 9.76 -9.10 4.36
CA LEU A 50 8.36 -9.07 4.75
C LEU A 50 7.87 -10.47 5.15
N HIS A 51 7.21 -10.54 6.30
CA HIS A 51 6.41 -11.65 6.78
C HIS A 51 4.97 -11.17 7.03
N ALA A 52 4.00 -11.94 6.58
CA ALA A 52 2.58 -11.63 6.66
C ALA A 52 1.78 -12.84 7.18
N GLU A 53 1.15 -12.68 8.35
CA GLU A 53 0.39 -13.75 9.00
C GLU A 53 -1.03 -13.29 9.33
N SER A 54 -2.02 -14.16 9.14
CA SER A 54 -3.39 -13.89 9.60
C SER A 54 -3.48 -14.13 11.10
N GLN A 55 -3.74 -13.08 11.88
CA GLN A 55 -3.84 -13.17 13.34
C GLN A 55 -4.99 -12.32 13.85
N GLY A 56 -5.83 -12.89 14.74
CA GLY A 56 -6.73 -12.10 15.59
C GLY A 56 -7.72 -11.17 14.88
N GLY A 57 -8.25 -11.57 13.72
CA GLY A 57 -9.17 -10.72 12.95
C GLY A 57 -8.48 -9.71 12.02
N GLY A 58 -7.16 -9.80 11.86
CA GLY A 58 -6.38 -8.96 10.97
C GLY A 58 -5.18 -9.71 10.39
N ILE A 59 -4.25 -8.92 9.84
CA ILE A 59 -3.01 -9.42 9.26
C ILE A 59 -1.85 -8.74 9.99
N LEU A 60 -0.98 -9.53 10.62
CA LEU A 60 0.28 -9.06 11.17
C LEU A 60 1.29 -8.95 10.03
N LEU A 61 1.88 -7.76 9.87
CA LEU A 61 2.93 -7.47 8.90
C LEU A 61 4.22 -7.15 9.65
N ALA A 62 5.30 -7.86 9.36
CA ALA A 62 6.61 -7.62 9.96
C ALA A 62 7.70 -7.59 8.88
N GLY A 63 8.63 -6.64 8.95
CA GLY A 63 9.70 -6.49 7.97
C GLY A 63 10.35 -5.12 8.05
N THR A 64 11.02 -4.66 6.99
CA THR A 64 11.49 -3.27 6.95
C THR A 64 10.30 -2.30 6.95
N ALA A 65 10.50 -1.07 7.43
CA ALA A 65 9.44 -0.06 7.47
C ALA A 65 8.82 0.20 6.08
N GLU A 66 9.65 0.15 5.03
CA GLU A 66 9.22 0.30 3.64
C GLU A 66 8.38 -0.89 3.17
N GLY A 67 8.85 -2.13 3.36
CA GLY A 67 8.10 -3.32 2.97
C GLY A 67 6.74 -3.43 3.66
N VAL A 68 6.69 -3.11 4.95
CA VAL A 68 5.44 -3.07 5.71
C VAL A 68 4.49 -1.99 5.16
N SER A 69 5.02 -0.81 4.80
CA SER A 69 4.21 0.27 4.21
C SER A 69 3.65 -0.11 2.83
N ILE A 70 4.45 -0.78 1.99
CA ILE A 70 4.02 -1.26 0.67
C ILE A 70 2.94 -2.33 0.83
N ALA A 71 3.13 -3.27 1.76
CA ALA A 71 2.17 -4.32 2.06
C ALA A 71 0.83 -3.75 2.54
N GLU A 72 0.87 -2.78 3.46
CA GLU A 72 -0.31 -2.08 3.96
C GLU A 72 -1.07 -1.37 2.82
N ALA A 73 -0.36 -0.68 1.93
CA ALA A 73 -0.97 -0.02 0.77
C ALA A 73 -1.60 -1.03 -0.22
N ALA A 74 -0.93 -2.15 -0.47
CA ALA A 74 -1.45 -3.21 -1.35
C ALA A 74 -2.74 -3.83 -0.77
N LEU A 75 -2.75 -4.14 0.53
CA LEU A 75 -3.94 -4.67 1.22
C LEU A 75 -5.11 -3.67 1.21
N ALA A 76 -4.83 -2.38 1.44
CA ALA A 76 -5.84 -1.33 1.39
C ALA A 76 -6.47 -1.18 -0.01
N GLU A 77 -5.68 -1.29 -1.08
CA GLU A 77 -6.18 -1.26 -2.45
C GLU A 77 -7.04 -2.50 -2.76
N LEU A 78 -6.64 -3.68 -2.29
CA LEU A 78 -7.44 -4.90 -2.43
C LEU A 78 -8.78 -4.76 -1.71
N GLU A 79 -8.76 -4.30 -0.47
CA GLU A 79 -9.98 -4.10 0.31
C GLU A 79 -10.90 -3.06 -0.37
N ARG A 80 -10.34 -2.01 -0.97
CA ARG A 80 -11.09 -1.03 -1.75
C ARG A 80 -11.78 -1.68 -2.96
N ARG A 81 -11.10 -2.58 -3.68
CA ARG A 81 -11.68 -3.31 -4.82
C ARG A 81 -12.76 -4.30 -4.36
N MET A 82 -12.55 -5.01 -3.26
CA MET A 82 -13.57 -5.89 -2.66
C MET A 82 -14.84 -5.12 -2.30
N ARG A 83 -14.71 -3.91 -1.74
CA ARG A 83 -15.86 -3.04 -1.45
C ARG A 83 -16.65 -2.64 -2.71
N SER A 84 -16.03 -2.62 -3.88
CA SER A 84 -16.72 -2.39 -5.16
C SER A 84 -17.41 -3.64 -5.73
N GLY A 85 -17.31 -4.78 -5.05
CA GLY A 85 -17.90 -6.06 -5.50
C GLY A 85 -17.09 -6.78 -6.57
N ALA A 86 -15.82 -6.41 -6.76
CA ALA A 86 -14.93 -7.11 -7.68
C ALA A 86 -14.43 -8.42 -7.04
N GLU A 87 -14.41 -9.50 -7.82
CA GLU A 87 -13.69 -10.71 -7.45
C GLU A 87 -12.18 -10.43 -7.50
N ILE A 88 -11.49 -10.77 -6.41
CA ILE A 88 -10.05 -10.53 -6.28
C ILE A 88 -9.29 -11.77 -6.72
N THR A 89 -8.33 -11.56 -7.62
CA THR A 89 -7.43 -12.60 -8.11
C THR A 89 -5.99 -12.35 -7.71
N ASP A 90 -5.12 -13.36 -7.87
CA ASP A 90 -3.67 -13.21 -7.74
C ASP A 90 -3.11 -12.06 -8.61
N MET A 91 -3.74 -11.76 -9.75
CA MET A 91 -3.32 -10.67 -10.64
C MET A 91 -3.63 -9.29 -10.03
N ASP A 92 -4.76 -9.17 -9.33
CA ASP A 92 -5.14 -7.93 -8.63
C ASP A 92 -4.18 -7.63 -7.49
N LEU A 93 -3.78 -8.65 -6.72
CA LEU A 93 -2.76 -8.52 -5.69
C LEU A 93 -1.43 -8.03 -6.27
N ASN A 94 -0.96 -8.66 -7.34
CA ASN A 94 0.27 -8.23 -8.00
C ASN A 94 0.16 -6.79 -8.51
N GLY A 95 -0.97 -6.41 -9.11
CA GLY A 95 -1.21 -5.05 -9.56
C GLY A 95 -1.23 -4.04 -8.41
N ALA A 96 -1.78 -4.41 -7.24
CA ALA A 96 -1.78 -3.55 -6.06
C ALA A 96 -0.38 -3.39 -5.46
N ILE A 97 0.43 -4.46 -5.43
CA ILE A 97 1.84 -4.39 -5.00
C ILE A 97 2.64 -3.49 -5.94
N GLU A 98 2.49 -3.66 -7.25
CA GLU A 98 3.16 -2.80 -8.25
C GLU A 98 2.73 -1.33 -8.14
N ALA A 99 1.45 -1.08 -7.88
CA ALA A 99 0.93 0.26 -7.64
C ALA A 99 1.43 0.88 -6.33
N ALA A 100 1.76 0.07 -5.32
CA ALA A 100 2.33 0.51 -4.05
C ALA A 100 3.86 0.72 -4.13
N LEU A 101 4.56 -0.09 -4.94
CA LEU A 101 5.99 0.05 -5.26
C LEU A 101 6.25 1.27 -6.13
N THR A 102 5.34 1.55 -7.07
CA THR A 102 5.41 2.76 -7.88
C THR A 102 4.93 3.92 -7.01
N PRO A 103 5.78 4.91 -6.69
CA PRO A 103 5.29 6.11 -6.03
C PRO A 103 4.20 6.67 -6.93
N GLN A 104 2.97 6.76 -6.41
CA GLN A 104 1.90 7.45 -7.10
C GLN A 104 2.46 8.83 -7.45
N GLN A 105 2.75 9.03 -8.73
CA GLN A 105 2.77 10.37 -9.27
C GLN A 105 1.32 10.82 -9.11
N SER A 106 1.04 11.40 -7.95
CA SER A 106 -0.16 12.17 -7.74
C SER A 106 0.01 13.34 -8.68
N PHE A 107 -0.38 13.13 -9.94
CA PHE A 107 -0.56 14.21 -10.88
C PHE A 107 -1.64 15.05 -10.22
N GLY A 108 -1.21 16.13 -9.57
CA GLY A 108 -2.09 17.06 -8.90
C GLY A 108 -3.20 17.37 -9.88
N GLY A 109 -4.40 16.88 -9.58
CA GLY A 109 -5.55 17.16 -10.40
C GLY A 109 -5.63 18.67 -10.53
N LEU A 110 -5.49 19.19 -11.75
CA LEU A 110 -5.59 20.62 -11.99
C LEU A 110 -6.88 21.12 -11.35
N LYS A 111 -6.76 22.08 -10.44
CA LYS A 111 -7.89 22.63 -9.68
C LYS A 111 -8.94 23.14 -10.67
N GLY A 112 -10.08 22.45 -10.74
CA GLY A 112 -11.18 22.77 -11.67
C GLY A 112 -11.50 21.70 -12.72
N LEU A 113 -10.66 20.67 -12.88
CA LEU A 113 -10.97 19.54 -13.78
C LEU A 113 -11.67 18.41 -13.02
N LYS A 114 -12.86 18.02 -13.49
CA LYS A 114 -13.64 16.89 -12.95
C LYS A 114 -13.01 15.52 -13.22
N LYS A 115 -12.03 15.43 -14.12
CA LYS A 115 -11.35 14.20 -14.50
C LYS A 115 -9.84 14.40 -14.44
N PRO A 116 -9.07 13.48 -13.83
CA PRO A 116 -7.62 13.55 -13.82
C PRO A 116 -7.07 13.42 -15.25
N ILE A 117 -6.05 14.21 -15.57
CA ILE A 117 -5.30 14.10 -16.84
C ILE A 117 -4.08 13.23 -16.59
N THR A 118 -3.97 12.11 -17.31
CA THR A 118 -2.75 11.31 -17.35
C THR A 118 -1.75 11.94 -18.32
N PRO A 119 -0.56 12.37 -17.88
CA PRO A 119 0.45 12.87 -18.80
C PRO A 119 1.03 11.73 -19.62
N GLN A 120 1.23 12.01 -20.90
CA GLN A 120 1.82 11.05 -21.86
C GLN A 120 3.34 11.25 -22.00
N THR A 121 3.89 12.33 -21.44
CA THR A 121 5.32 12.64 -21.52
C THR A 121 5.86 13.23 -20.21
N LYS A 122 7.17 13.08 -19.97
CA LYS A 122 7.86 13.66 -18.80
C LYS A 122 7.73 15.20 -18.73
N GLY A 123 7.66 15.87 -19.88
CA GLY A 123 7.45 17.32 -19.94
C GLY A 123 6.05 17.74 -19.51
N GLN A 124 5.02 16.96 -19.87
CA GLN A 124 3.64 17.21 -19.45
C GLN A 124 3.45 17.02 -17.94
N ALA A 125 4.10 16.01 -17.35
CA ALA A 125 4.09 15.84 -15.89
C ALA A 125 4.56 17.10 -15.17
N ARG A 126 5.74 17.62 -15.54
CA ARG A 126 6.29 18.86 -14.98
C ARG A 126 5.37 20.06 -15.16
N TYR A 127 4.69 20.15 -16.30
CA TYR A 127 3.75 21.24 -16.59
C TYR A 127 2.48 21.15 -15.74
N ILE A 128 1.92 19.95 -15.58
CA ILE A 128 0.76 19.70 -14.71
C ILE A 128 1.12 20.03 -13.25
N ASP A 129 2.32 19.65 -12.79
CA ASP A 129 2.80 19.97 -11.43
C ASP A 129 2.89 21.48 -11.20
N LEU A 130 3.43 22.24 -12.16
CA LEU A 130 3.50 23.71 -12.10
C LEU A 130 2.11 24.35 -12.02
N LEU A 131 1.17 23.85 -12.82
CA LEU A 131 -0.21 24.35 -12.81
C LEU A 131 -0.94 24.00 -11.49
N ALA A 132 -0.64 22.86 -10.89
CA ALA A 132 -1.21 22.46 -9.60
C ALA A 132 -0.70 23.33 -8.44
N ASP A 133 0.57 23.74 -8.47
CA ASP A 133 1.22 24.56 -7.42
C ASP A 133 0.80 26.04 -7.49
N SER A 134 0.55 26.56 -8.69
CA SER A 134 0.13 27.97 -8.92
C SER A 134 -1.29 28.35 -8.43
N GLY A 135 -1.99 27.44 -7.73
CA GLY A 135 -3.36 27.63 -7.23
C GLY A 135 -3.50 27.89 -5.72
N ASN A 136 -2.40 28.16 -5.02
CA ASN A 136 -2.33 28.61 -3.62
C ASN A 136 -2.06 30.11 -3.52
#